data_AF-A7IEZ8-F1
#
_entry.id   AF-A7IEZ8-F1
#
_cell.length_a   1.000
_cell.length_b   1.000
_cell.length_c   1.000
_cell.angle_alpha   90.00
_cell.angle_beta   90.00
_cell.angle_gamma   90.00
#
_symmetry.space_group_name_H-M   'P 1'
#
loop_
_entity.id
_entity.type
_entity.pdbx_description
1 polymer ?
#
loop_
_entity_poly.entity_id
_entity_poly.type
_entity_poly.pdbx_seq_one_letter_code
_entity_poly.pdbx_strand_id
1 'polypeptide(L)'
;MSPRLVDALPRPSGAPGLRVWLKSSGYARRLLLGEGGDPWESAPRYLSFFTQAHGLLRPDVGVVDVGDLYRSWVERNPALKTQMAAKSRAAFPLKRMLEEEGPRRLLAEVVEAVAASLRGQTPLVLAFPAPRRWLAEAAAFAGREGVPIDADMVESAAMYMADLVRVVSALPIGGLLLEEDQAAEAGDLEASRPLVNVARHYRWGLALRGRDGGATSEFDTLISTEPVAGGDFALGLDVSRDLWSGGPLATLGGGQFYFAEIPEGAEPESVLQQLARLRA
;
A
#
# COMPACT_ATOMS: atom_id res chain seq x y z
N MET A 1 10.58 -13.94 -11.05
CA MET A 1 10.94 -12.52 -10.86
C MET A 1 9.71 -11.69 -11.18
N SER A 2 9.26 -10.80 -10.29
CA SER A 2 8.22 -9.81 -10.61
C SER A 2 8.80 -8.74 -11.53
N PRO A 3 8.03 -8.18 -12.49
CA PRO A 3 8.37 -6.93 -13.15
C PRO A 3 8.62 -5.84 -12.11
N ARG A 4 9.53 -4.93 -12.41
CA ARG A 4 9.71 -3.73 -11.57
C ARG A 4 8.56 -2.78 -11.84
N LEU A 5 8.05 -2.15 -10.78
CA LEU A 5 7.00 -1.16 -10.91
C LEU A 5 7.41 -0.02 -11.85
N VAL A 6 8.65 0.48 -11.73
CA VAL A 6 9.17 1.59 -12.55
C VAL A 6 9.14 1.32 -14.06
N ASP A 7 9.25 0.06 -14.47
CA ASP A 7 9.20 -0.33 -15.88
C ASP A 7 7.75 -0.38 -16.40
N ALA A 8 6.77 -0.52 -15.51
CA ALA A 8 5.35 -0.51 -15.82
C ALA A 8 4.73 0.89 -15.76
N LEU A 9 5.38 1.87 -15.12
CA LEU A 9 4.85 3.23 -15.01
C LEU A 9 4.82 3.95 -16.38
N PRO A 10 3.77 4.75 -16.67
CA PRO A 10 3.71 5.51 -17.92
C PRO A 10 4.82 6.56 -17.98
N ARG A 11 5.30 6.86 -19.18
CA ARG A 11 6.31 7.90 -19.41
C ARG A 11 5.71 9.05 -20.24
N PRO A 12 6.17 10.30 -20.04
CA PRO A 12 5.74 11.43 -20.85
C PRO A 12 5.97 11.24 -22.36
N SER A 13 6.94 10.40 -22.74
CA SER A 13 7.26 10.05 -24.13
C SER A 13 6.19 9.22 -24.86
N GLY A 14 5.07 8.86 -24.20
CA GLY A 14 3.94 8.17 -24.83
C GLY A 14 4.09 6.66 -24.96
N ALA A 15 5.09 6.05 -24.31
CA ALA A 15 5.21 4.60 -24.23
C ALA A 15 4.00 4.02 -23.45
N PRO A 16 3.43 2.88 -23.88
CA PRO A 16 2.36 2.22 -23.15
C PRO A 16 2.86 1.81 -21.76
N GLY A 17 2.01 2.06 -20.75
CA GLY A 17 2.27 1.74 -19.35
C GLY A 17 0.96 1.54 -18.59
N LEU A 18 1.08 1.33 -17.28
CA LEU A 18 -0.01 1.31 -16.31
C LEU A 18 -1.06 2.38 -16.64
N ARG A 19 -2.33 1.99 -16.76
CA ARG A 19 -3.44 2.93 -16.91
C ARG A 19 -4.23 3.06 -15.62
N VAL A 20 -4.41 1.95 -14.89
CA VAL A 20 -5.25 1.92 -13.69
C VAL A 20 -4.60 1.13 -12.56
N TRP A 21 -4.25 1.83 -11.48
CA TRP A 21 -3.90 1.22 -10.19
C TRP A 21 -5.15 1.17 -9.30
N LEU A 22 -5.63 -0.04 -9.00
CA LEU A 22 -6.80 -0.22 -8.12
C LEU A 22 -6.39 -0.67 -6.71
N LYS A 23 -6.86 0.04 -5.69
CA LYS A 23 -6.89 -0.44 -4.31
C LYS A 23 -8.26 -1.06 -4.04
N SER A 24 -8.29 -2.38 -3.85
CA SER A 24 -9.55 -3.14 -3.83
C SER A 24 -9.66 -4.17 -2.71
N SER A 25 -8.65 -4.29 -1.85
CA SER A 25 -8.59 -5.33 -0.81
C SER A 25 -9.80 -5.32 0.11
N GLY A 26 -10.20 -4.15 0.63
CA GLY A 26 -11.36 -4.00 1.51
C GLY A 26 -12.68 -4.43 0.86
N TYR A 27 -12.95 -3.94 -0.35
CA TYR A 27 -14.11 -4.34 -1.15
C TYR A 27 -14.11 -5.84 -1.47
N ALA A 28 -13.00 -6.36 -2.00
CA ALA A 28 -12.90 -7.76 -2.37
C ALA A 28 -13.06 -8.68 -1.16
N ARG A 29 -12.53 -8.29 0.02
CA ARG A 29 -12.67 -9.03 1.27
C ARG A 29 -14.15 -9.18 1.64
N ARG A 30 -14.88 -8.08 1.71
CA ARG A 30 -16.32 -8.10 2.00
C ARG A 30 -17.10 -8.95 0.98
N LEU A 31 -16.80 -8.78 -0.30
CA LEU A 31 -17.50 -9.49 -1.38
C LEU A 31 -17.26 -11.00 -1.36
N LEU A 32 -16.00 -11.42 -1.22
CA LEU A 32 -15.59 -12.82 -1.40
C LEU A 32 -15.61 -13.63 -0.12
N LEU A 33 -15.39 -12.98 1.03
CA LEU A 33 -15.25 -13.65 2.33
C LEU A 33 -16.41 -13.30 3.30
N GLY A 34 -17.26 -12.34 2.93
CA GLY A 34 -18.33 -11.83 3.80
C GLY A 34 -17.84 -10.83 4.84
N GLU A 35 -18.76 -10.37 5.69
CA GLU A 35 -18.44 -9.50 6.82
C GLU A 35 -17.52 -10.21 7.82
N GLY A 36 -16.44 -9.55 8.21
CA GLY A 36 -15.45 -10.10 9.15
C GLY A 36 -14.57 -11.22 8.59
N GLY A 37 -14.68 -11.54 7.28
CA GLY A 37 -13.83 -12.56 6.66
C GLY A 37 -12.37 -12.12 6.59
N ASP A 38 -11.46 -12.98 7.06
CA ASP A 38 -10.01 -12.69 7.10
C ASP A 38 -9.26 -13.50 6.02
N PRO A 39 -8.59 -12.87 5.03
CA PRO A 39 -7.77 -13.60 4.07
C PRO A 39 -6.43 -14.06 4.66
N TRP A 40 -5.99 -13.49 5.78
CA TRP A 40 -4.65 -13.69 6.37
C TRP A 40 -4.56 -14.86 7.36
N GLU A 41 -5.52 -15.78 7.36
CA GLU A 41 -5.43 -16.99 8.18
C GLU A 41 -4.27 -17.90 7.74
N SER A 42 -3.99 -17.96 6.42
CA SER A 42 -2.90 -18.74 5.83
C SER A 42 -2.57 -18.27 4.42
N ALA A 43 -1.36 -18.58 3.93
CA ALA A 43 -0.96 -18.22 2.56
C ALA A 43 -1.88 -18.82 1.46
N PRO A 44 -2.33 -20.09 1.54
CA PRO A 44 -3.30 -20.64 0.57
C PRO A 44 -4.63 -19.89 0.56
N ARG A 45 -5.14 -19.49 1.74
CA ARG A 45 -6.38 -18.71 1.84
C ARG A 45 -6.20 -17.34 1.18
N TYR A 46 -5.10 -16.66 1.48
CA TYR A 46 -4.78 -15.38 0.87
C TYR A 46 -4.63 -15.49 -0.64
N LEU A 47 -3.94 -16.52 -1.15
CA LEU A 47 -3.79 -16.74 -2.59
C LEU A 47 -5.14 -16.96 -3.28
N SER A 48 -6.03 -17.76 -2.69
CA SER A 48 -7.38 -17.98 -3.22
C SER A 48 -8.17 -16.67 -3.29
N PHE A 49 -8.12 -15.87 -2.21
CA PHE A 49 -8.72 -14.54 -2.16
C PHE A 49 -8.14 -13.62 -3.25
N PHE A 50 -6.81 -13.53 -3.33
CA PHE A 50 -6.10 -12.67 -4.26
C PHE A 50 -6.42 -13.02 -5.71
N THR A 51 -6.37 -14.30 -6.09
CA THR A 51 -6.61 -14.74 -7.47
C THR A 51 -8.06 -14.50 -7.91
N GLN A 52 -9.03 -14.68 -7.01
CA GLN A 52 -10.43 -14.34 -7.28
C GLN A 52 -10.63 -12.83 -7.47
N ALA A 53 -10.09 -12.02 -6.55
CA ALA A 53 -10.18 -10.56 -6.63
C ALA A 53 -9.49 -10.03 -7.90
N HIS A 54 -8.29 -10.53 -8.21
CA HIS A 54 -7.51 -10.15 -9.37
C HIS A 54 -8.18 -10.57 -10.69
N GLY A 55 -8.83 -11.75 -10.73
CA GLY A 55 -9.59 -12.21 -11.89
C GLY A 55 -10.85 -11.38 -12.16
N LEU A 56 -11.55 -10.97 -11.10
CA LEU A 56 -12.74 -10.13 -11.17
C LEU A 56 -12.42 -8.70 -11.59
N LEU A 57 -11.45 -8.09 -10.92
CA LEU A 57 -11.18 -6.65 -11.05
C LEU A 57 -10.12 -6.33 -12.09
N ARG A 58 -9.24 -7.29 -12.44
CA ARG A 58 -8.16 -7.15 -13.43
C ARG A 58 -7.31 -5.88 -13.24
N PRO A 59 -6.75 -5.63 -12.06
CA PRO A 59 -5.88 -4.47 -11.85
C PRO A 59 -4.59 -4.63 -12.65
N ASP A 60 -3.98 -3.51 -13.03
CA ASP A 60 -2.67 -3.48 -13.71
C ASP A 60 -1.50 -3.67 -12.72
N VAL A 61 -1.78 -3.66 -11.41
CA VAL A 61 -0.81 -3.84 -10.32
C VAL A 61 -1.37 -4.84 -9.32
N GLY A 62 -0.57 -5.84 -8.94
CA GLY A 62 -0.90 -6.74 -7.84
C GLY A 62 -0.51 -6.10 -6.52
N VAL A 63 -1.46 -5.87 -5.61
CA VAL A 63 -1.19 -5.22 -4.32
C VAL A 63 -1.38 -6.20 -3.18
N VAL A 64 -0.38 -6.28 -2.30
CA VAL A 64 -0.45 -6.98 -1.01
C VAL A 64 -0.36 -5.94 0.10
N ASP A 65 -1.44 -5.76 0.86
CA ASP A 65 -1.55 -4.75 1.91
C ASP A 65 -0.93 -5.26 3.23
N VAL A 66 0.27 -4.78 3.54
CA VAL A 66 1.00 -5.23 4.73
C VAL A 66 0.38 -4.67 6.02
N GLY A 67 -0.24 -3.50 5.95
CA GLY A 67 -0.99 -2.95 7.09
C GLY A 67 -2.17 -3.85 7.48
N ASP A 68 -2.93 -4.33 6.49
CA ASP A 68 -4.05 -5.26 6.71
C ASP A 68 -3.61 -6.60 7.33
N LEU A 69 -2.47 -7.15 6.89
CA LEU A 69 -1.88 -8.34 7.53
C LEU A 69 -1.64 -8.14 9.03
N TYR A 70 -1.00 -7.02 9.40
CA TYR A 70 -0.67 -6.78 10.81
C TYR A 70 -1.91 -6.45 11.65
N ARG A 71 -2.92 -5.79 11.08
CA ARG A 71 -4.23 -5.62 11.71
C ARG A 71 -4.88 -6.96 12.05
N SER A 72 -5.02 -7.83 11.04
CA SER A 72 -5.54 -9.20 11.23
C SER A 72 -4.74 -9.96 12.29
N TRP A 73 -3.40 -9.86 12.26
CA TRP A 73 -2.55 -10.54 13.22
C TRP A 73 -2.81 -10.06 14.65
N VAL A 74 -2.87 -8.75 14.88
CA VAL A 74 -3.12 -8.16 16.20
C VAL A 74 -4.52 -8.52 16.72
N GLU A 75 -5.53 -8.58 15.85
CA GLU A 75 -6.88 -9.01 16.20
C GLU A 75 -6.94 -10.48 16.65
N ARG A 76 -6.25 -11.37 15.93
CA ARG A 76 -6.18 -12.81 16.25
C ARG A 76 -5.26 -13.14 17.42
N ASN A 77 -4.41 -12.20 17.84
CA ASN A 77 -3.45 -12.40 18.94
C ASN A 77 -3.62 -11.35 20.05
N PRO A 78 -4.70 -11.40 20.86
CA PRO A 78 -4.96 -10.39 21.90
C PRO A 78 -3.82 -10.20 22.91
N ALA A 79 -3.04 -11.26 23.20
CA ALA A 79 -1.87 -11.17 24.07
C ALA A 79 -0.80 -10.22 23.54
N LEU A 80 -0.70 -10.04 22.21
CA LEU A 80 0.22 -9.09 21.60
C LEU A 80 -0.14 -7.64 21.95
N LYS A 81 -1.43 -7.28 22.03
CA LYS A 81 -1.86 -5.93 22.44
C LYS A 81 -1.31 -5.57 23.83
N THR A 82 -1.37 -6.52 24.77
CA THR A 82 -0.77 -6.36 26.11
C THR A 82 0.74 -6.18 26.04
N GLN A 83 1.44 -6.93 25.18
CA GLN A 83 2.88 -6.81 25.01
C GLN A 83 3.28 -5.47 24.34
N MET A 84 2.50 -4.99 23.38
CA MET A 84 2.69 -3.68 22.75
C MET A 84 2.56 -2.56 23.77
N ALA A 85 1.68 -2.71 24.77
CA ALA A 85 1.51 -1.76 25.87
C ALA A 85 2.59 -1.87 26.98
N ALA A 86 3.54 -2.79 26.88
CA ALA A 86 4.47 -3.08 27.99
C ALA A 86 5.51 -1.98 28.30
N LYS A 87 5.83 -1.10 27.33
CA LYS A 87 6.77 0.02 27.55
C LYS A 87 6.15 1.33 27.11
N SER A 88 6.48 2.42 27.81
CA SER A 88 5.89 3.76 27.59
C SER A 88 6.37 4.48 26.33
N ARG A 89 7.56 4.14 25.79
CA ARG A 89 8.12 4.77 24.59
C ARG A 89 7.13 4.69 23.41
N ALA A 90 6.84 5.82 22.77
CA ALA A 90 5.80 5.94 21.74
C ALA A 90 5.98 5.01 20.53
N ALA A 91 7.22 4.82 20.05
CA ALA A 91 7.50 3.91 18.93
C ALA A 91 7.55 2.41 19.32
N PHE A 92 7.47 2.08 20.62
CA PHE A 92 7.60 0.70 21.08
C PHE A 92 6.47 -0.24 20.63
N PRO A 93 5.18 0.15 20.66
CA PRO A 93 4.09 -0.69 20.15
C PRO A 93 4.35 -1.16 18.71
N LEU A 94 4.74 -0.23 17.82
CA LEU A 94 5.06 -0.55 16.43
C LEU A 94 6.24 -1.51 16.35
N LYS A 95 7.35 -1.21 17.04
CA LYS A 95 8.51 -2.10 17.10
C LYS A 95 8.11 -3.52 17.50
N ARG A 96 7.38 -3.65 18.60
CA ARG A 96 6.99 -4.96 19.15
C ARG A 96 6.08 -5.71 18.18
N MET A 97 5.11 -5.04 17.57
CA MET A 97 4.23 -5.62 16.57
C MET A 97 5.02 -6.12 15.35
N LEU A 98 5.92 -5.30 14.81
CA LEU A 98 6.72 -5.66 13.64
C LEU A 98 7.74 -6.78 13.94
N GLU A 99 8.14 -7.00 15.19
CA GLU A 99 9.04 -8.09 15.63
C GLU A 99 8.38 -9.47 15.65
N GLU A 100 7.06 -9.56 15.50
CA GLU A 100 6.37 -10.85 15.44
C GLU A 100 6.84 -11.71 14.26
N GLU A 101 7.32 -12.92 14.54
CA GLU A 101 7.79 -13.86 13.51
C GLU A 101 6.65 -14.42 12.65
N GLY A 102 5.47 -14.63 13.25
CA GLY A 102 4.29 -15.17 12.58
C GLY A 102 3.84 -14.38 11.33
N PRO A 103 3.55 -13.07 11.42
CA PRO A 103 3.13 -12.28 10.27
C PRO A 103 4.30 -12.10 9.28
N ARG A 104 5.56 -12.06 9.72
CA ARG A 104 6.72 -12.04 8.81
C ARG A 104 6.79 -13.29 7.94
N ARG A 105 6.62 -14.47 8.54
CA ARG A 105 6.60 -15.75 7.82
C ARG A 105 5.42 -15.81 6.87
N LEU A 106 4.22 -15.46 7.34
CA LEU A 106 3.02 -15.44 6.53
C LEU A 106 3.15 -14.48 5.33
N LEU A 107 3.71 -13.28 5.54
CA LEU A 107 3.98 -12.33 4.46
C LEU A 107 4.88 -12.95 3.40
N ALA A 108 5.95 -13.63 3.81
CA ALA A 108 6.87 -14.25 2.87
C ALA A 108 6.17 -15.32 2.01
N GLU A 109 5.43 -16.24 2.66
CA GLU A 109 4.67 -17.28 1.97
C GLU A 109 3.61 -16.70 1.02
N VAL A 110 2.92 -15.63 1.44
CA VAL A 110 1.93 -14.92 0.62
C VAL A 110 2.58 -14.27 -0.60
N VAL A 111 3.70 -13.56 -0.42
CA VAL A 111 4.38 -12.86 -1.52
C VAL A 111 4.89 -13.87 -2.55
N GLU A 112 5.48 -14.99 -2.12
CA GLU A 112 5.91 -16.05 -3.04
C GLU A 112 4.73 -16.62 -3.84
N ALA A 113 3.65 -16.99 -3.15
CA ALA A 113 2.47 -17.57 -3.77
C ALA A 113 1.79 -16.61 -4.75
N VAL A 114 1.61 -15.35 -4.34
CA VAL A 114 1.02 -14.29 -5.18
C VAL A 114 1.88 -14.01 -6.39
N ALA A 115 3.19 -13.82 -6.22
CA ALA A 115 4.09 -13.54 -7.34
C ALA A 115 4.13 -14.68 -8.36
N ALA A 116 4.09 -15.93 -7.89
CA ALA A 116 3.99 -17.10 -8.77
C ALA A 116 2.68 -17.08 -9.59
N SER A 117 1.57 -16.67 -8.97
CA SER A 117 0.27 -16.57 -9.64
C SER A 117 0.22 -15.49 -10.74
N LEU A 118 0.97 -14.40 -10.57
CA LEU A 118 1.07 -13.30 -11.53
C LEU A 118 1.97 -13.63 -12.74
N ARG A 119 2.75 -14.72 -12.69
CA ARG A 119 3.59 -15.23 -13.80
C ARG A 119 4.53 -14.19 -14.43
N GLY A 120 4.93 -13.18 -13.65
CA GLY A 120 5.79 -12.11 -14.11
C GLY A 120 5.14 -11.14 -15.12
N GLN A 121 3.80 -11.08 -15.19
CA GLN A 121 3.08 -10.18 -16.11
C GLN A 121 2.67 -8.86 -15.45
N THR A 122 2.44 -8.90 -14.14
CA THR A 122 1.97 -7.77 -13.35
C THR A 122 2.97 -7.48 -12.24
N PRO A 123 3.38 -6.22 -12.03
CA PRO A 123 4.23 -5.87 -10.90
C PRO A 123 3.50 -6.15 -9.58
N LEU A 124 4.19 -6.84 -8.65
CA LEU A 124 3.72 -7.03 -7.29
C LEU A 124 4.22 -5.89 -6.40
N VAL A 125 3.31 -5.16 -5.78
CA VAL A 125 3.61 -4.05 -4.88
C VAL A 125 3.17 -4.39 -3.46
N LEU A 126 4.06 -4.13 -2.51
CA LEU A 126 3.70 -4.14 -1.08
C LEU A 126 3.23 -2.76 -0.66
N ALA A 127 1.98 -2.65 -0.21
CA ALA A 127 1.44 -1.41 0.32
C ALA A 127 1.64 -1.36 1.84
N PHE A 128 2.18 -0.25 2.32
CA PHE A 128 2.43 0.03 3.73
C PHE A 128 1.73 1.33 4.13
N PRO A 129 1.12 1.42 5.32
CA PRO A 129 0.87 2.72 5.92
C PRO A 129 2.20 3.48 6.05
N ALA A 130 2.18 4.79 5.81
CA ALA A 130 3.35 5.64 6.06
C ALA A 130 3.76 5.59 7.55
N PRO A 131 5.03 5.87 7.91
CA PRO A 131 5.54 5.62 9.26
C PRO A 131 4.75 6.32 10.39
N ARG A 132 4.36 7.59 10.20
CA ARG A 132 3.52 8.32 11.17
C ARG A 132 2.18 7.64 11.40
N ARG A 133 1.49 7.32 10.30
CA ARG A 133 0.19 6.63 10.32
C ARG A 133 0.28 5.28 11.03
N TRP A 134 1.30 4.48 10.71
CA TRP A 134 1.44 3.16 11.33
C TRP A 134 1.81 3.25 12.81
N LEU A 135 2.58 4.27 13.20
CA LEU A 135 2.90 4.54 14.60
C LEU A 135 1.64 4.94 15.40
N ALA A 136 0.78 5.80 14.83
CA ALA A 136 -0.50 6.16 15.42
C ALA A 136 -1.41 4.94 15.61
N GLU A 137 -1.51 4.09 14.57
CA GLU A 137 -2.30 2.87 14.60
C GLU A 137 -1.78 1.87 15.65
N ALA A 138 -0.47 1.65 15.71
CA ALA A 138 0.13 0.77 16.71
C ALA A 138 -0.05 1.32 18.14
N ALA A 139 -0.04 2.64 18.32
CA ALA A 139 -0.36 3.27 19.60
C ALA A 139 -1.82 3.03 20.00
N ALA A 140 -2.76 3.11 19.05
CA ALA A 140 -4.17 2.78 19.27
C ALA A 140 -4.37 1.33 19.72
N PHE A 141 -3.68 0.36 19.08
CA PHE A 141 -3.72 -1.05 19.54
C PHE A 141 -3.20 -1.25 20.97
N ALA A 142 -2.30 -0.39 21.43
CA ALA A 142 -1.79 -0.37 22.79
C ALA A 142 -2.62 0.48 23.77
N GLY A 143 -3.78 1.01 23.35
CA GLY A 143 -4.65 1.86 24.16
C GLY A 143 -4.09 3.26 24.42
N ARG A 144 -3.31 3.80 23.48
CA ARG A 144 -2.60 5.10 23.60
C ARG A 144 -2.92 6.02 22.43
N GLU A 145 -4.20 6.17 22.14
CA GLU A 145 -4.68 7.09 21.11
C GLU A 145 -4.33 8.54 21.46
N GLY A 146 -4.03 9.34 20.44
CA GLY A 146 -3.77 10.78 20.61
C GLY A 146 -2.41 11.16 21.21
N VAL A 147 -1.49 10.20 21.41
CA VAL A 147 -0.11 10.53 21.79
C VAL A 147 0.54 11.37 20.67
N PRO A 148 1.10 12.55 20.97
CA PRO A 148 1.80 13.36 19.98
C PRO A 148 2.96 12.59 19.35
N ILE A 149 3.06 12.68 18.03
CA ILE A 149 4.11 12.02 17.25
C ILE A 149 5.04 13.13 16.73
N ASP A 150 6.32 13.03 17.07
CA ASP A 150 7.38 13.92 16.55
C ASP A 150 8.21 13.22 15.45
N ALA A 151 9.08 13.99 14.80
CA ALA A 151 9.89 13.50 13.69
C ALA A 151 10.84 12.35 14.09
N ASP A 152 11.41 12.37 15.31
CA ASP A 152 12.31 11.31 15.80
C ASP A 152 11.56 9.97 15.98
N MET A 153 10.29 10.05 16.39
CA MET A 153 9.41 8.88 16.45
C MET A 153 9.09 8.35 15.05
N VAL A 154 8.85 9.23 14.07
CA VAL A 154 8.61 8.85 12.67
C VAL A 154 9.86 8.20 12.06
N GLU A 155 11.05 8.74 12.31
CA GLU A 155 12.31 8.14 11.86
C GLU A 155 12.53 6.76 12.52
N SER A 156 12.26 6.64 13.82
CA SER A 156 12.27 5.34 14.52
C SER A 156 11.32 4.33 13.87
N ALA A 157 10.11 4.74 13.52
CA ALA A 157 9.14 3.90 12.82
C ALA A 157 9.67 3.48 11.45
N ALA A 158 10.21 4.41 10.66
CA ALA A 158 10.78 4.13 9.35
C ALA A 158 11.95 3.13 9.43
N MET A 159 12.78 3.20 10.48
CA MET A 159 13.83 2.20 10.73
C MET A 159 13.26 0.80 10.98
N TYR A 160 12.24 0.67 11.84
CA TYR A 160 11.62 -0.63 12.11
C TYR A 160 10.90 -1.21 10.89
N MET A 161 10.25 -0.36 10.10
CA MET A 161 9.64 -0.75 8.84
C MET A 161 10.70 -1.19 7.82
N ALA A 162 11.82 -0.46 7.72
CA ALA A 162 12.93 -0.84 6.84
C ALA A 162 13.51 -2.22 7.20
N ASP A 163 13.57 -2.56 8.49
CA ASP A 163 13.97 -3.91 8.93
C ASP A 163 12.97 -4.99 8.49
N LEU A 164 11.66 -4.73 8.60
CA LEU A 164 10.66 -5.63 8.05
C LEU A 164 10.82 -5.80 6.53
N VAL A 165 11.02 -4.70 5.80
CA VAL A 165 11.19 -4.71 4.34
C VAL A 165 12.42 -5.52 3.93
N ARG A 166 13.51 -5.47 4.72
CA ARG A 166 14.71 -6.31 4.48
C ARG A 166 14.43 -7.81 4.61
N VAL A 167 13.49 -8.22 5.48
CA VAL A 167 13.12 -9.64 5.64
C VAL A 167 12.56 -10.23 4.33
N VAL A 168 11.86 -9.42 3.54
CA VAL A 168 11.25 -9.84 2.26
C VAL A 168 12.11 -9.48 1.05
N SER A 169 13.35 -9.04 1.24
CA SER A 169 14.23 -8.55 0.16
C SER A 169 14.59 -9.58 -0.92
N ALA A 170 14.62 -10.87 -0.56
CA ALA A 170 14.89 -11.95 -1.51
C ALA A 170 13.65 -12.34 -2.35
N LEU A 171 12.47 -11.80 -2.00
CA LEU A 171 11.21 -12.16 -2.64
C LEU A 171 10.98 -11.37 -3.93
N PRO A 172 10.19 -11.91 -4.87
CA PRO A 172 9.90 -11.28 -6.16
C PRO A 172 8.93 -10.09 -6.01
N ILE A 173 9.40 -8.98 -5.46
CA ILE A 173 8.66 -7.72 -5.30
C ILE A 173 9.06 -6.75 -6.41
N GLY A 174 8.07 -6.07 -6.99
CA GLY A 174 8.26 -5.06 -8.03
C GLY A 174 8.35 -3.63 -7.48
N GLY A 175 7.74 -3.36 -6.34
CA GLY A 175 7.73 -2.03 -5.73
C GLY A 175 7.15 -1.97 -4.32
N LEU A 176 7.26 -0.81 -3.70
CA LEU A 176 6.62 -0.43 -2.45
C LEU A 176 5.68 0.75 -2.68
N LEU A 177 4.54 0.75 -1.99
CA LEU A 177 3.63 1.89 -1.90
C LEU A 177 3.58 2.34 -0.43
N LEU A 178 3.90 3.61 -0.17
CA LEU A 178 3.68 4.25 1.13
C LEU A 178 2.38 5.06 1.07
N GLU A 179 1.49 4.81 2.03
CA GLU A 179 0.18 5.48 2.10
C GLU A 179 0.14 6.44 3.29
N GLU A 180 0.26 7.72 2.98
CA GLU A 180 0.05 8.81 3.92
C GLU A 180 -1.44 9.06 4.16
N ASP A 181 -1.73 9.78 5.25
CA ASP A 181 -3.03 10.34 5.55
C ASP A 181 -2.90 11.86 5.75
N GLN A 182 -4.01 12.50 6.09
CA GLN A 182 -4.06 13.95 6.30
C GLN A 182 -3.23 14.43 7.51
N ALA A 183 -2.75 13.52 8.36
CA ALA A 183 -1.90 13.84 9.51
C ALA A 183 -0.41 13.90 9.13
N ALA A 184 -0.05 13.65 7.87
CA ALA A 184 1.33 13.74 7.41
C ALA A 184 1.88 15.17 7.52
N GLU A 185 3.11 15.27 8.03
CA GLU A 185 3.84 16.52 8.16
C GLU A 185 4.95 16.63 7.09
N ALA A 186 5.38 17.86 6.80
CA ALA A 186 6.42 18.12 5.81
C ALA A 186 7.72 17.33 6.10
N GLY A 187 8.13 17.26 7.37
CA GLY A 187 9.34 16.54 7.81
C GLY A 187 9.26 15.02 7.76
N ASP A 188 8.06 14.44 7.62
CA ASP A 188 7.88 12.98 7.63
C ASP A 188 8.53 12.30 6.42
N LEU A 189 8.69 13.03 5.31
CA LEU A 189 9.33 12.53 4.11
C LEU A 189 10.81 12.26 4.36
N GLU A 190 11.52 13.23 4.96
CA GLU A 190 12.93 13.05 5.33
C GLU A 190 13.07 11.95 6.40
N ALA A 191 12.16 11.91 7.37
CA ALA A 191 12.12 10.84 8.38
C ALA A 191 11.87 9.44 7.76
N SER A 192 11.25 9.36 6.58
CA SER A 192 11.00 8.12 5.84
C SER A 192 12.19 7.63 5.00
N ARG A 193 13.31 8.37 4.99
CA ARG A 193 14.53 8.04 4.23
C ARG A 193 15.08 6.62 4.42
N PRO A 194 14.98 5.96 5.60
CA PRO A 194 15.35 4.55 5.71
C PRO A 194 14.62 3.63 4.72
N LEU A 195 13.34 3.90 4.44
CA LEU A 195 12.52 3.12 3.49
C LEU A 195 12.92 3.41 2.05
N VAL A 196 13.16 4.69 1.72
CA VAL A 196 13.66 5.12 0.41
C VAL A 196 14.98 4.41 0.09
N ASN A 197 15.92 4.40 1.03
CA ASN A 197 17.22 3.77 0.88
C ASN A 197 17.09 2.26 0.64
N VAL A 198 16.21 1.58 1.38
CA VAL A 198 15.97 0.14 1.21
C VAL A 198 15.36 -0.18 -0.15
N ALA A 199 14.33 0.55 -0.57
CA ALA A 199 13.70 0.36 -1.88
C ALA A 199 14.72 0.53 -3.02
N ARG A 200 15.52 1.60 -2.97
CA ARG A 200 16.58 1.88 -3.94
C ARG A 200 17.67 0.81 -3.95
N HIS A 201 18.12 0.37 -2.78
CA HIS A 201 19.12 -0.69 -2.66
C HIS A 201 18.69 -1.97 -3.37
N TYR A 202 17.41 -2.36 -3.24
CA TYR A 202 16.83 -3.53 -3.90
C TYR A 202 16.25 -3.23 -5.30
N ARG A 203 16.38 -1.98 -5.79
CA ARG A 203 15.87 -1.51 -7.10
C ARG A 203 14.38 -1.74 -7.28
N TRP A 204 13.62 -1.64 -6.19
CA TRP A 204 12.18 -1.66 -6.20
C TRP A 204 11.65 -0.28 -6.52
N GLY A 205 10.58 -0.21 -7.33
CA GLY A 205 9.91 1.07 -7.57
C GLY A 205 9.24 1.57 -6.30
N LEU A 206 9.28 2.87 -6.05
CA LEU A 206 8.72 3.49 -4.85
C LEU A 206 7.61 4.47 -5.21
N ALA A 207 6.41 4.22 -4.66
CA ALA A 207 5.24 5.06 -4.81
C ALA A 207 4.84 5.70 -3.47
N LEU A 208 4.35 6.94 -3.53
CA LEU A 208 3.75 7.64 -2.39
C LEU A 208 2.32 8.04 -2.73
N ARG A 209 1.38 7.78 -1.83
CA ARG A 209 -0.03 8.23 -1.95
C ARG A 209 -0.40 9.12 -0.77
N GLY A 210 -1.21 10.14 -1.04
CA GLY A 210 -1.89 10.94 0.00
C GLY A 210 -1.25 12.29 0.31
N ARG A 211 -0.26 12.72 -0.49
CA ARG A 211 0.34 14.05 -0.39
C ARG A 211 0.02 14.86 -1.64
N ASP A 212 -0.73 15.95 -1.44
CA ASP A 212 -0.97 16.94 -2.47
C ASP A 212 0.11 18.03 -2.40
N GLY A 213 0.75 18.33 -3.53
CA GLY A 213 1.78 19.37 -3.63
C GLY A 213 3.19 18.90 -3.22
N GLY A 214 4.11 18.97 -4.17
CA GLY A 214 5.54 18.75 -3.96
C GLY A 214 6.10 17.62 -4.81
N ALA A 215 7.05 17.94 -5.70
CA ALA A 215 7.83 16.92 -6.37
C ALA A 215 8.80 16.29 -5.37
N THR A 216 8.69 14.97 -5.16
CA THR A 216 9.64 14.21 -4.37
C THR A 216 10.53 13.43 -5.35
N SER A 217 11.71 13.97 -5.65
CA SER A 217 12.68 13.33 -6.57
C SER A 217 13.17 11.96 -6.07
N GLU A 218 12.76 11.57 -4.87
CA GLU A 218 13.07 10.30 -4.25
C GLU A 218 12.14 9.15 -4.64
N PHE A 219 10.95 9.47 -5.17
CA PHE A 219 9.90 8.53 -5.52
C PHE A 219 9.78 8.40 -7.04
N ASP A 220 9.50 7.19 -7.51
CA ASP A 220 9.29 6.93 -8.94
C ASP A 220 7.90 7.39 -9.40
N THR A 221 6.94 7.45 -8.46
CA THR A 221 5.61 8.01 -8.71
C THR A 221 4.95 8.58 -7.46
N LEU A 222 4.11 9.59 -7.67
CA LEU A 222 3.23 10.19 -6.69
C LEU A 222 1.78 9.92 -7.07
N ILE A 223 0.93 9.64 -6.09
CA ILE A 223 -0.51 9.49 -6.25
C ILE A 223 -1.20 10.59 -5.43
N SER A 224 -1.80 11.55 -6.13
CA SER A 224 -2.39 12.77 -5.55
C SER A 224 -3.78 13.04 -6.14
N THR A 225 -4.60 13.80 -5.42
CA THR A 225 -5.92 14.20 -5.91
C THR A 225 -5.82 15.34 -6.93
N GLU A 226 -4.79 16.17 -6.80
CA GLU A 226 -4.50 17.25 -7.74
C GLU A 226 -3.35 16.89 -8.68
N PRO A 227 -3.43 17.27 -9.97
CA PRO A 227 -2.30 17.12 -10.87
C PRO A 227 -1.10 17.93 -10.38
N VAL A 228 0.02 17.28 -10.11
CA VAL A 228 1.28 17.97 -9.84
C VAL A 228 1.84 18.47 -11.17
N ALA A 229 1.97 19.79 -11.32
CA ALA A 229 2.48 20.40 -12.55
C ALA A 229 4.00 20.17 -12.69
N GLY A 230 4.41 19.55 -13.80
CA GLY A 230 5.80 19.47 -14.23
C GLY A 230 6.58 18.26 -13.68
N GLY A 231 7.36 17.63 -14.56
CA GLY A 231 8.29 16.55 -14.23
C GLY A 231 8.37 15.48 -15.33
N ASP A 232 9.54 14.86 -15.46
CA ASP A 232 9.77 13.72 -16.37
C ASP A 232 9.38 12.36 -15.72
N PHE A 233 8.61 12.38 -14.64
CA PHE A 233 8.27 11.21 -13.83
C PHE A 233 6.77 10.86 -13.90
N ALA A 234 6.41 9.64 -13.50
CA ALA A 234 5.04 9.16 -13.62
C ALA A 234 4.15 9.69 -12.48
N LEU A 235 2.92 10.11 -12.81
CA LEU A 235 1.96 10.67 -11.86
C LEU A 235 0.65 9.88 -11.84
N GLY A 236 0.25 9.41 -10.66
CA GLY A 236 -1.07 8.84 -10.41
C GLY A 236 -2.07 9.93 -9.99
N LEU A 237 -3.22 9.97 -10.67
CA LEU A 237 -4.35 10.80 -10.25
C LEU A 237 -5.30 9.95 -9.41
N ASP A 238 -5.41 10.24 -8.11
CA ASP A 238 -6.39 9.62 -7.23
C ASP A 238 -7.78 10.16 -7.54
N VAL A 239 -8.52 9.41 -8.35
CA VAL A 239 -9.88 9.75 -8.78
C VAL A 239 -10.95 9.06 -7.94
N SER A 240 -10.59 8.47 -6.79
CA SER A 240 -11.52 7.67 -5.98
C SER A 240 -12.83 8.42 -5.70
N ARG A 241 -12.73 9.66 -5.20
CA ARG A 241 -13.91 10.47 -4.86
C ARG A 241 -14.79 10.76 -6.09
N ASP A 242 -14.19 11.21 -7.18
CA ASP A 242 -14.95 11.61 -8.38
C ASP A 242 -15.54 10.40 -9.11
N LEU A 243 -14.81 9.29 -9.14
CA LEU A 243 -15.29 8.03 -9.71
C LEU A 243 -16.56 7.54 -9.01
N TRP A 244 -16.53 7.45 -7.67
CA TRP A 244 -17.64 6.86 -6.89
C TRP A 244 -18.81 7.82 -6.64
N SER A 245 -18.59 9.13 -6.80
CA SER A 245 -19.68 10.13 -6.79
C SER A 245 -20.33 10.34 -8.16
N GLY A 246 -19.81 9.70 -9.22
CA GLY A 246 -20.24 9.96 -10.60
C GLY A 246 -19.78 11.30 -11.15
N GLY A 247 -18.87 11.99 -10.46
CA GLY A 247 -18.22 13.22 -10.91
C GLY A 247 -17.37 13.02 -12.16
N PRO A 248 -17.01 14.11 -12.87
CA PRO A 248 -16.17 14.04 -14.07
C PRO A 248 -14.77 13.51 -13.73
N LEU A 249 -14.20 12.68 -14.60
CA LEU A 249 -12.82 12.22 -14.46
C LEU A 249 -11.90 13.16 -15.25
N ALA A 250 -10.79 13.57 -14.64
CA ALA A 250 -9.75 14.33 -15.34
C ALA A 250 -9.19 13.50 -16.51
N THR A 251 -8.90 14.14 -17.64
CA THR A 251 -8.22 13.46 -18.76
C THR A 251 -6.76 13.26 -18.41
N LEU A 252 -6.24 12.04 -18.60
CA LEU A 252 -4.82 11.75 -18.38
C LEU A 252 -3.97 12.48 -19.43
N GLY A 253 -2.99 13.25 -18.96
CA GLY A 253 -1.87 13.74 -19.74
C GLY A 253 -0.76 12.69 -19.91
N GLY A 254 0.29 13.06 -20.63
CA GLY A 254 1.47 12.18 -20.81
C GLY A 254 2.13 11.84 -19.46
N GLY A 255 2.48 10.57 -19.26
CA GLY A 255 3.09 10.09 -18.00
C GLY A 255 2.11 9.97 -16.83
N GLN A 256 0.79 10.08 -17.07
CA GLN A 256 -0.22 9.96 -16.02
C GLN A 256 -0.97 8.61 -16.07
N PHE A 257 -1.45 8.15 -14.91
CA PHE A 257 -2.35 7.00 -14.77
C PHE A 257 -3.43 7.30 -13.72
N TYR A 258 -4.53 6.54 -13.73
CA TYR A 258 -5.55 6.63 -12.70
C TYR A 258 -5.20 5.75 -11.50
N PHE A 259 -5.41 6.28 -10.31
CA PHE A 259 -5.53 5.52 -9.09
C PHE A 259 -6.99 5.57 -8.60
N ALA A 260 -7.53 4.44 -8.15
CA ALA A 260 -8.83 4.41 -7.51
C ALA A 260 -8.89 3.37 -6.39
N GLU A 261 -9.41 3.77 -5.24
CA GLU A 261 -9.78 2.90 -4.13
C GLU A 261 -11.27 2.58 -4.21
N ILE A 262 -11.61 1.29 -4.22
CA ILE A 262 -13.00 0.83 -4.27
C ILE A 262 -13.60 0.88 -2.85
N PRO A 263 -14.71 1.60 -2.63
CA PRO A 263 -15.39 1.62 -1.34
C PRO A 263 -15.80 0.20 -0.95
N GLU A 264 -15.51 -0.20 0.29
CA GLU A 264 -15.89 -1.52 0.80
C GLU A 264 -17.41 -1.75 0.69
N GLY A 265 -18.18 -0.66 0.85
CA GLY A 265 -19.62 -0.61 0.78
C GLY A 265 -20.24 -0.81 -0.61
N ALA A 266 -19.46 -0.71 -1.69
CA ALA A 266 -20.01 -0.57 -3.04
C ALA A 266 -20.74 -1.83 -3.55
N GLU A 267 -21.81 -1.63 -4.33
CA GLU A 267 -22.55 -2.71 -5.00
C GLU A 267 -21.77 -3.23 -6.23
N PRO A 268 -21.72 -4.55 -6.48
CA PRO A 268 -20.90 -5.13 -7.56
C PRO A 268 -21.17 -4.56 -8.96
N GLU A 269 -22.44 -4.35 -9.32
CA GLU A 269 -22.83 -3.79 -10.61
C GLU A 269 -22.32 -2.36 -10.77
N SER A 270 -22.41 -1.56 -9.70
CA SER A 270 -21.88 -0.19 -9.68
C SER A 270 -20.36 -0.20 -9.84
N VAL A 271 -19.65 -1.12 -9.18
CA VAL A 271 -18.20 -1.28 -9.33
C VAL A 271 -17.84 -1.60 -10.78
N LEU A 272 -18.50 -2.56 -11.41
CA LEU A 272 -18.20 -2.92 -12.80
C LEU A 272 -18.49 -1.75 -13.76
N GLN A 273 -19.57 -1.00 -13.53
CA GLN A 273 -19.90 0.18 -14.32
C GLN A 273 -18.82 1.27 -14.20
N GLN A 274 -18.38 1.60 -12.98
CA GLN A 274 -17.36 2.62 -12.76
C GLN A 274 -15.99 2.17 -13.30
N LEU A 275 -15.63 0.90 -13.17
CA LEU A 275 -14.40 0.37 -13.75
C LEU A 275 -14.41 0.37 -15.28
N ALA A 276 -15.57 0.13 -15.91
CA ALA A 276 -15.73 0.28 -17.35
C ALA A 276 -15.53 1.74 -17.78
N ARG A 277 -16.11 2.69 -17.04
CA ARG A 277 -15.93 4.14 -17.25
C ARG A 277 -14.47 4.57 -17.09
N LEU A 278 -13.76 4.04 -16.10
CA LEU A 278 -12.36 4.36 -15.82
C LEU A 278 -11.40 3.85 -16.91
N ARG A 279 -11.81 2.80 -17.65
CA ARG A 279 -10.99 2.13 -18.67
C ARG A 279 -11.29 2.57 -20.11
N ALA A 280 -12.43 3.25 -20.32
CA ALA A 280 -12.85 3.79 -21.61
C ALA A 280 -11.78 4.76 -22.17
#